data_AF-A0A958LAJ8-F1
#
_entry.id   AF-A0A958LAJ8-F1
#
_cell.length_a   1.000
_cell.length_b   1.000
_cell.length_c   1.000
_cell.angle_alpha   90.00
_cell.angle_beta   90.00
_cell.angle_gamma   90.00
#
_symmetry.space_group_name_H-M   'P 1'
#
loop_
_entity.id
_entity.type
_entity.pdbx_description
1 polymer ?
#
loop_
_entity_poly.entity_id
_entity_poly.type
_entity_poly.pdbx_seq_one_letter_code
_entity_poly.pdbx_strand_id
1 'polypeptide(L)'
;ERGSMKLWSNSTVPRSANSFNPERRLLAAVLQRAITDYLTGEGELKDSAEDWLYGCDEIDGETFGFSYVCEALDFHREELRKAIKRQHETIRTGHAANAA
;
A
#
# COMPACT_ATOMS: atom_id res chain seq x y z
N GLU A 1 -44.01 -7.57 2.80
CA GLU A 1 -43.43 -6.61 1.83
C GLU A 1 -41.93 -6.58 2.05
N ARG A 2 -41.11 -6.99 1.07
CA ARG A 2 -39.65 -7.05 1.19
C ARG A 2 -39.08 -5.67 0.86
N GLY A 3 -38.42 -5.05 1.83
CA GLY A 3 -37.75 -3.77 1.67
C GLY A 3 -36.70 -3.86 0.56
N SER A 4 -36.90 -3.06 -0.48
CA SER A 4 -35.90 -2.83 -1.52
C SER A 4 -34.66 -2.21 -0.88
N MET A 5 -33.61 -3.01 -0.68
CA MET A 5 -32.29 -2.49 -0.34
C MET A 5 -31.85 -1.61 -1.51
N LYS A 6 -31.90 -0.29 -1.30
CA LYS A 6 -31.34 0.69 -2.22
C LYS A 6 -29.84 0.40 -2.33
N LEU A 7 -29.45 -0.30 -3.40
CA LEU A 7 -28.06 -0.37 -3.84
C LEU A 7 -27.54 1.07 -3.89
N TRP A 8 -26.51 1.37 -3.11
CA TRP A 8 -25.76 2.62 -3.24
C TRP A 8 -24.93 2.57 -4.52
N SER A 9 -25.61 2.60 -5.67
CA SER A 9 -24.95 2.72 -6.97
C SER A 9 -24.48 4.16 -7.13
N ASN A 10 -23.16 4.36 -7.02
CA ASN A 10 -22.43 5.62 -7.23
C ASN A 10 -22.47 6.15 -8.68
N SER A 11 -23.43 5.69 -9.48
CA SER A 11 -23.59 6.04 -10.90
C SER A 11 -23.92 7.52 -11.15
N THR A 12 -24.12 8.33 -10.10
CA THR A 12 -24.41 9.77 -10.18
C THR A 12 -23.22 10.67 -9.87
N VAL A 13 -22.02 10.15 -9.57
CA VAL A 13 -20.84 11.01 -9.38
C VAL A 13 -20.39 11.53 -10.76
N PRO A 14 -20.42 12.84 -11.02
CA PRO A 14 -19.96 13.40 -12.29
C PRO A 14 -18.49 13.05 -12.51
N ARG A 15 -18.18 12.32 -13.58
CA ARG A 15 -16.81 12.06 -14.01
C ARG A 15 -16.22 13.36 -14.55
N SER A 16 -15.64 14.18 -13.67
CA SER A 16 -14.85 15.33 -14.12
C SER A 16 -13.63 14.82 -14.90
N ALA A 17 -13.19 15.57 -15.90
CA ALA A 17 -12.08 15.20 -16.78
C ALA A 17 -10.69 15.14 -16.09
N ASN A 18 -10.63 15.41 -14.78
CA ASN A 18 -9.47 15.17 -13.89
C ASN A 18 -9.85 14.13 -12.81
N SER A 19 -10.45 13.02 -13.26
CA SER A 19 -11.31 12.13 -12.47
C SER A 19 -10.68 11.63 -11.18
N PHE A 20 -11.21 12.11 -10.06
CA PHE A 20 -11.00 11.54 -8.73
C PHE A 20 -11.33 10.03 -8.75
N ASN A 21 -10.31 9.19 -8.60
CA ASN A 21 -10.48 7.73 -8.51
C ASN A 21 -10.35 7.32 -7.01
N PRO A 22 -11.47 7.07 -6.30
CA PRO A 22 -11.44 6.74 -4.88
C PRO A 22 -10.70 5.42 -4.60
N GLU A 23 -10.82 4.45 -5.50
CA GLU A 23 -10.12 3.17 -5.39
C GLU A 23 -8.61 3.36 -5.47
N ARG A 24 -8.12 4.11 -6.47
CA ARG A 24 -6.68 4.43 -6.60
C ARG A 24 -6.15 5.16 -5.36
N ARG A 25 -6.94 6.06 -4.75
CA ARG A 25 -6.57 6.73 -3.50
C ARG A 25 -6.48 5.78 -2.32
N LEU A 26 -7.41 4.83 -2.23
CA LEU A 26 -7.38 3.81 -1.18
C LEU A 26 -6.15 2.92 -1.31
N LEU A 27 -5.85 2.42 -2.51
CA LEU A 27 -4.67 1.58 -2.76
C LEU A 27 -3.37 2.33 -2.44
N ALA A 28 -3.28 3.61 -2.82
CA ALA A 28 -2.13 4.45 -2.47
C ALA A 28 -2.00 4.63 -0.95
N ALA A 29 -3.10 4.81 -0.23
CA ALA A 29 -3.08 4.94 1.22
C ALA A 29 -2.65 3.63 1.91
N VAL A 30 -3.11 2.47 1.41
CA VAL A 30 -2.67 1.15 1.89
C VAL A 30 -1.17 0.97 1.69
N LEU A 31 -0.67 1.26 0.49
CA LEU A 31 0.76 1.19 0.19
C LEU A 31 1.59 2.12 1.09
N GLN A 32 1.15 3.38 1.22
CA GLN A 32 1.81 4.36 2.09
C GLN A 32 1.82 3.90 3.55
N ARG A 33 0.74 3.26 4.02
CA ARG A 33 0.67 2.76 5.39
C ARG A 33 1.67 1.63 5.61
N ALA A 34 1.69 0.62 4.74
CA ALA A 34 2.63 -0.49 4.83
C ALA A 34 4.10 0.01 4.78
N ILE A 35 4.42 0.94 3.88
CA ILE A 35 5.76 1.54 3.82
C ILE A 35 6.09 2.27 5.12
N THR A 36 5.16 3.06 5.67
CA THR A 36 5.39 3.81 6.91
C THR A 36 5.63 2.88 8.09
N ASP A 37 4.80 1.84 8.23
CA ASP A 37 4.92 0.84 9.28
C ASP A 37 6.23 0.05 9.16
N TYR A 38 6.69 -0.26 7.94
CA TYR A 38 8.01 -0.88 7.72
C TYR A 38 9.19 0.04 8.07
N LEU A 39 9.11 1.32 7.66
CA LEU A 39 10.19 2.29 7.83
C LEU A 39 10.35 2.79 9.26
N THR A 40 9.23 2.96 9.97
CA THR A 40 9.18 3.66 11.27
C THR A 40 8.45 2.89 12.37
N GLY A 41 7.76 1.80 12.03
CA GLY A 41 7.08 0.97 13.01
C GLY A 41 8.03 0.11 13.84
N GLU A 42 7.47 -0.46 14.89
CA GLU A 42 8.16 -1.35 15.84
C GLU A 42 7.31 -2.60 16.09
N GLY A 43 7.97 -3.69 16.51
CA GLY A 43 7.32 -4.96 16.83
C GLY A 43 6.42 -5.48 15.70
N GLU A 44 5.24 -5.97 16.07
CA GLU A 44 4.30 -6.65 15.16
C GLU A 44 3.87 -5.80 13.96
N LEU A 45 3.77 -4.47 14.10
CA LEU A 45 3.38 -3.59 13.00
C LEU A 45 4.43 -3.59 11.89
N LYS A 46 5.71 -3.55 12.27
CA LYS A 46 6.81 -3.61 11.32
C LYS A 46 6.91 -4.98 10.69
N ASP A 47 6.82 -6.04 11.49
CA ASP A 47 6.93 -7.43 11.01
C ASP A 47 5.80 -7.76 10.03
N SER A 48 4.57 -7.32 10.31
CA SER A 48 3.43 -7.47 9.40
C SER A 48 3.60 -6.66 8.11
N ALA A 49 4.14 -5.44 8.19
CA ALA A 49 4.42 -4.62 7.02
C ALA A 49 5.57 -5.21 6.16
N GLU A 50 6.58 -5.79 6.80
CA GLU A 50 7.67 -6.50 6.12
C GLU A 50 7.15 -7.73 5.38
N ASP A 51 6.31 -8.54 6.03
CA ASP A 51 5.67 -9.70 5.41
C ASP A 51 4.76 -9.28 4.24
N TRP A 52 3.98 -8.20 4.37
CA TRP A 52 3.15 -7.72 3.26
C TRP A 52 3.98 -7.20 2.07
N LEU A 53 5.10 -6.52 2.33
CA LEU A 53 5.95 -5.94 1.29
C LEU A 53 6.87 -6.98 0.61
N TYR A 54 7.37 -7.97 1.34
CA TYR A 54 8.43 -8.88 0.90
C TYR A 54 8.09 -10.36 1.05
N GLY A 55 6.93 -10.68 1.61
CA GLY A 55 6.42 -12.05 1.71
C GLY A 55 6.18 -12.69 0.35
N CYS A 56 5.74 -13.94 0.38
CA CYS A 56 5.64 -14.76 -0.82
C CYS A 56 4.52 -14.25 -1.73
N ASP A 57 4.90 -13.48 -2.76
CA ASP A 57 4.02 -13.00 -3.84
C ASP A 57 3.46 -14.14 -4.74
N GLU A 58 3.83 -15.40 -4.49
CA GLU A 58 3.55 -16.52 -5.39
C GLU A 58 2.08 -16.96 -5.41
N ILE A 59 1.21 -16.35 -4.61
CA ILE A 59 -0.23 -16.51 -4.80
C ILE A 59 -0.67 -15.50 -5.86
N ASP A 60 -0.40 -15.83 -7.12
CA ASP A 60 -1.00 -15.17 -8.27
C ASP A 60 -2.52 -15.05 -8.03
N GLY A 61 -3.02 -13.82 -7.86
CA GLY A 61 -4.44 -13.55 -7.61
C GLY A 61 -4.82 -13.17 -6.18
N GLU A 62 -3.86 -12.99 -5.25
CA GLU A 62 -4.18 -12.38 -3.97
C GLU A 62 -4.72 -10.95 -4.17
N THR A 63 -6.01 -10.78 -3.92
CA THR A 63 -6.67 -9.48 -4.05
C THR A 63 -6.13 -8.55 -2.97
N PHE A 64 -5.68 -7.36 -3.36
CA PHE A 64 -5.06 -6.36 -2.46
C PHE A 64 -3.67 -6.74 -1.90
N GLY A 65 -3.01 -7.78 -2.41
CA GLY A 65 -1.59 -8.02 -2.14
C GLY A 65 -0.68 -6.92 -2.73
N PHE A 66 0.58 -6.85 -2.29
CA PHE A 66 1.54 -5.85 -2.75
C PHE A 66 1.68 -5.83 -4.29
N SER A 67 1.71 -7.03 -4.88
CA SER A 67 1.71 -7.27 -6.32
C SER A 67 0.56 -6.58 -7.06
N TYR A 68 -0.67 -6.81 -6.59
CA TYR A 68 -1.89 -6.21 -7.13
C TYR A 68 -1.87 -4.68 -6.98
N VAL A 69 -1.45 -4.18 -5.81
CA VAL A 69 -1.38 -2.74 -5.54
C VAL A 69 -0.37 -2.06 -6.44
N CYS A 70 0.79 -2.67 -6.69
CA CYS A 70 1.79 -2.14 -7.63
C CYS A 70 1.23 -2.03 -9.05
N GLU A 71 0.55 -3.07 -9.54
CA GLU A 71 -0.07 -3.06 -10.87
C GLU A 71 -1.15 -1.97 -10.98
N ALA A 72 -2.08 -1.91 -10.03
CA ALA A 72 -3.18 -0.95 -10.03
C ALA A 72 -2.71 0.52 -9.90
N LEU A 73 -1.56 0.75 -9.27
CA LEU A 73 -0.96 2.08 -9.09
C LEU A 73 0.10 2.42 -10.15
N ASP A 74 0.42 1.51 -11.07
CA ASP A 74 1.45 1.66 -12.11
C ASP A 74 2.87 1.82 -11.53
N PHE A 75 3.22 0.98 -10.55
CA PHE A 75 4.56 0.89 -9.96
C PHE A 75 5.29 -0.40 -10.39
N HIS A 76 6.59 -0.28 -10.65
CA HIS A 76 7.45 -1.44 -10.83
C HIS A 76 7.80 -2.07 -9.49
N ARG A 77 7.21 -3.24 -9.20
CA ARG A 77 7.31 -3.96 -7.92
C ARG A 77 8.73 -4.04 -7.35
N GLU A 78 9.67 -4.57 -8.15
CA GLU A 78 11.05 -4.81 -7.68
C GLU A 78 11.83 -3.52 -7.45
N GLU A 79 11.57 -2.47 -8.23
CA GLU A 79 12.25 -1.18 -8.04
C GLU A 79 11.70 -0.45 -6.83
N LEU A 80 10.38 -0.57 -6.58
CA LEU A 80 9.75 -0.04 -5.38
C LEU A 80 10.30 -0.72 -4.12
N ARG A 81 10.41 -2.06 -4.11
CA ARG A 81 11.05 -2.82 -3.01
C ARG A 81 12.47 -2.36 -2.73
N LYS A 82 13.30 -2.24 -3.78
CA LYS A 82 14.68 -1.75 -3.65
C LYS A 82 14.72 -0.34 -3.06
N ALA A 83 13.83 0.55 -3.50
CA ALA A 83 13.76 1.92 -2.98
C ALA A 83 13.37 1.95 -1.49
N ILE A 84 12.35 1.19 -1.10
CA ILE A 84 11.90 1.10 0.30
C ILE A 84 13.02 0.54 1.19
N LYS A 85 13.71 -0.53 0.76
CA LYS A 85 14.81 -1.13 1.52
C LYS A 85 16.00 -0.18 1.71
N ARG A 86 16.41 0.53 0.65
CA ARG A 86 17.47 1.57 0.74
C ARG A 86 17.09 2.68 1.71
N GLN A 87 15.83 3.11 1.70
CA GLN A 87 15.34 4.11 2.63
C GLN A 87 15.37 3.60 4.08
N HIS A 88 14.98 2.35 4.32
CA HIS A 88 15.06 1.70 5.64
C HIS A 88 16.48 1.67 6.19
N GLU A 89 17.44 1.25 5.35
CA GLU A 89 18.87 1.22 5.70
C GLU A 89 19.39 2.62 6.04
N THR A 90 18.97 3.64 5.29
CA THR A 90 19.34 5.05 5.53
C THR A 90 18.80 5.54 6.87
N ILE A 91 17.53 5.26 7.19
CA ILE A 91 16.93 5.65 8.47
C ILE A 91 17.63 4.95 9.64
N ARG A 92 17.90 3.64 9.52
CA ARG A 92 18.56 2.86 10.56
C ARG A 92 19.99 3.35 10.83
N THR A 93 20.76 3.61 9.78
CA THR A 93 22.14 4.10 9.88
C THR A 93 22.21 5.54 10.40
N GLY A 94 21.28 6.40 9.97
CA GLY A 94 21.14 7.76 10.51
C GLY A 94 20.76 7.78 12.00
N HIS A 95 19.92 6.87 12.46
CA HIS A 95 19.60 6.71 13.89
C HIS A 95 20.83 6.26 14.70
N ALA A 96 21.62 5.31 14.18
CA ALA A 96 22.82 4.82 14.85
C ALA A 96 23.91 5.90 14.97
N ALA A 97 24.06 6.77 13.96
CA ALA A 97 25.04 7.86 13.99
C ALA A 97 24.70 8.98 14.98
N ASN A 98 23.41 9.19 15.30
CA ASN A 98 22.96 10.20 16.26
C ASN A 98 22.90 9.70 17.71
N ALA A 99 23.02 8.38 17.92
CA ALA A 99 22.96 7.75 19.25
C ALA A 99 24.35 7.45 19.85
N ALA A 100 25.43 7.75 19.13
CA ALA A 100 26.84 7.58 19.55
C ALA A 100 27.48 8.95 19.85
#